data_AF-A0A0G4LCQ1-F1
#
_entry.id   AF-A0A0G4LCQ1-F1
#
_cell.length_a   1.000
_cell.length_b   1.000
_cell.length_c   1.000
_cell.angle_alpha   90.00
_cell.angle_beta   90.00
_cell.angle_gamma   90.00
#
_symmetry.space_group_name_H-M   'P 1'
#
loop_
_entity.id
_entity.type
_entity.pdbx_description
1 polymer ?
#
loop_
_entity_poly.entity_id
_entity_poly.type
_entity_poly.pdbx_seq_one_letter_code
_entity_poly.pdbx_strand_id
1 'polypeptide(L)'
;MEARMSICNMSIEGGARAGMVAPDEITFEYLKGRPLAPKVGSEEWERATTYWKSLQSDAGAVYDIDVFIDAKDIIPTVTWGTSPEDVIPITGTVPDPETFATEAKKAGGRRKLEYMGLIAGTPMDQIVVDKVFIG
;
A
#
# COMPACT_ATOMS: atom_id res chain seq x y z
N MET A 1 13.75 2.14 -1.53
CA MET A 1 13.29 0.76 -1.81
C MET A 1 12.20 0.28 -0.86
N GLU A 2 12.34 0.48 0.45
CA GLU A 2 11.38 -0.03 1.45
C GLU A 2 9.91 0.30 1.11
N ALA A 3 9.59 1.56 0.78
CA ALA A 3 8.23 1.95 0.38
C ALA A 3 7.69 1.15 -0.83
N ARG A 4 8.53 0.80 -1.81
CA ARG A 4 8.12 -0.04 -2.95
C ARG A 4 7.82 -1.47 -2.50
N MET A 5 8.62 -2.01 -1.58
CA MET A 5 8.39 -3.32 -1.01
C MET A 5 7.09 -3.36 -0.21
N SER A 6 6.78 -2.31 0.55
CA SER A 6 5.49 -2.17 1.24
C SER A 6 4.32 -2.19 0.25
N ILE A 7 4.39 -1.44 -0.85
CA ILE A 7 3.34 -1.43 -1.89
C ILE A 7 3.20 -2.83 -2.54
N CYS A 8 4.31 -3.47 -2.91
CA CYS A 8 4.28 -4.80 -3.49
C CYS A 8 3.75 -5.85 -2.50
N ASN A 9 4.08 -5.75 -1.21
CA ASN A 9 3.55 -6.62 -0.18
C ASN A 9 2.03 -6.47 -0.07
N MET A 10 1.53 -5.22 -0.05
CA MET A 10 0.11 -4.89 0.04
C MET A 10 -0.71 -5.22 -1.23
N SER A 11 -0.07 -5.71 -2.30
CA SER A 11 -0.75 -6.02 -3.55
C SER A 11 -1.68 -7.23 -3.44
N ILE A 12 -1.39 -8.16 -2.52
CA ILE A 12 -2.21 -9.37 -2.32
C ILE A 12 -3.55 -9.03 -1.66
N GLU A 13 -3.61 -8.01 -0.81
CA GLU A 13 -4.83 -7.46 -0.21
C GLU A 13 -5.75 -6.89 -1.28
N GLY A 14 -5.19 -6.36 -2.38
CA GLY A 14 -5.92 -5.96 -3.59
C GLY A 14 -6.29 -7.13 -4.50
N GLY A 15 -5.99 -8.37 -4.12
CA GLY A 15 -6.25 -9.58 -4.90
C GLY A 15 -5.24 -9.86 -6.02
N ALA A 16 -4.13 -9.12 -6.08
CA ALA A 16 -3.11 -9.32 -7.09
C ALA A 16 -2.30 -10.60 -6.85
N ARG A 17 -1.86 -11.26 -7.92
CA ARG A 17 -0.93 -12.40 -7.82
C ARG A 17 0.50 -11.96 -7.49
N ALA A 18 0.87 -10.76 -7.90
CA ALA A 18 2.17 -10.15 -7.66
C ALA A 18 2.09 -8.63 -7.78
N GLY A 19 2.91 -7.93 -7.01
CA GLY A 19 3.22 -6.51 -7.19
C GLY A 19 4.65 -6.37 -7.73
N MET A 20 4.83 -5.61 -8.80
CA MET A 20 6.13 -5.44 -9.46
C MET A 20 6.44 -3.96 -9.66
N VAL A 21 7.70 -3.59 -9.44
CA VAL A 21 8.23 -2.25 -9.73
C VAL A 21 9.51 -2.44 -10.53
N ALA A 22 9.59 -1.78 -11.69
CA ALA A 22 10.78 -1.82 -12.52
C ALA A 22 12.01 -1.32 -11.72
N PRO A 23 13.16 -1.99 -11.83
CA PRO A 23 14.36 -1.57 -11.12
C PRO A 23 14.93 -0.29 -11.72
N ASP A 24 15.41 0.59 -10.86
CA ASP A 24 16.08 1.84 -11.22
C ASP A 24 17.26 2.11 -10.27
N GLU A 25 17.81 3.31 -10.31
CA GLU A 25 18.90 3.75 -9.43
C GLU A 25 18.59 3.54 -7.94
N ILE A 26 17.34 3.73 -7.49
CA ILE A 26 16.97 3.50 -6.08
C ILE A 26 17.11 2.01 -5.74
N THR A 27 16.75 1.12 -6.67
CA THR A 27 16.95 -0.32 -6.52
C THR A 27 18.43 -0.66 -6.45
N PHE A 28 19.26 -0.08 -7.32
CA PHE A 28 20.70 -0.37 -7.35
C PHE A 28 21.41 0.13 -6.10
N GLU A 29 21.12 1.34 -5.62
CA GLU A 29 21.68 1.85 -4.37
C GLU A 29 21.32 0.95 -3.18
N TYR A 30 20.09 0.45 -3.11
CA TYR A 30 19.66 -0.45 -2.04
C TYR A 30 20.43 -1.79 -2.02
N LEU A 31 20.86 -2.26 -3.18
CA LEU A 31 21.59 -3.53 -3.33
C LEU A 31 23.08 -3.39 -2.98
N LYS A 32 23.67 -2.20 -3.04
CA LYS A 32 25.10 -2.01 -2.76
C LYS A 32 25.48 -2.54 -1.38
N GLY A 33 26.52 -3.36 -1.32
CA GLY A 33 27.05 -3.90 -0.06
C GLY A 33 26.17 -4.98 0.61
N ARG A 34 25.08 -5.42 -0.02
CA ARG A 34 24.28 -6.54 0.50
C ARG A 34 25.02 -7.87 0.33
N PRO A 35 24.87 -8.85 1.25
CA PRO A 35 25.69 -10.07 1.28
C PRO A 35 25.71 -10.94 0.01
N LEU A 36 24.74 -10.76 -0.89
CA LEU A 36 24.60 -11.53 -2.13
C LEU A 36 24.55 -10.63 -3.38
N ALA A 37 24.78 -9.33 -3.23
CA ALA A 37 24.89 -8.44 -4.37
C ALA A 37 26.30 -8.53 -4.96
N PRO A 38 26.45 -8.41 -6.30
CA PRO A 38 27.76 -8.26 -6.92
C PRO A 38 28.52 -7.08 -6.28
N LYS A 39 29.84 -7.19 -6.18
CA LYS A 39 30.66 -6.12 -5.61
C LYS A 39 30.60 -4.88 -6.49
N VAL A 40 30.28 -3.73 -5.90
CA VAL A 40 30.24 -2.45 -6.63
C VAL A 40 31.59 -2.21 -7.32
N GLY A 41 31.54 -1.85 -8.60
CA GLY A 41 32.74 -1.63 -9.43
C GLY A 41 33.37 -2.90 -9.99
N SER A 42 32.78 -4.08 -9.78
CA SER A 42 33.16 -5.29 -10.53
C SER A 42 32.50 -5.32 -11.91
N GLU A 43 33.09 -6.06 -12.84
CA GLU A 43 32.48 -6.34 -14.15
C GLU A 43 31.09 -7.00 -14.01
N GLU A 44 30.91 -7.85 -13.00
CA GLU A 44 29.63 -8.48 -12.70
C GLU A 44 28.57 -7.46 -12.29
N TRP A 45 28.92 -6.45 -11.49
CA TRP A 45 28.02 -5.36 -11.12
C TRP A 45 27.59 -4.53 -12.34
N GLU A 46 28.53 -4.21 -13.22
CA GLU A 46 28.24 -3.47 -14.46
C GLU A 46 27.30 -4.26 -15.38
N ARG A 47 27.57 -5.56 -15.56
CA ARG A 47 26.71 -6.45 -16.35
C ARG A 47 25.32 -6.59 -15.72
N ALA A 48 25.25 -6.79 -14.40
CA ALA A 48 24.00 -6.96 -13.68
C ALA A 48 23.13 -5.70 -13.76
N THR A 49 23.69 -4.52 -13.47
CA THR A 49 22.96 -3.25 -13.54
C THR A 49 22.54 -2.90 -14.97
N THR A 50 23.35 -3.22 -15.98
CA THR A 50 22.96 -3.07 -17.39
C THR A 50 21.76 -3.95 -17.74
N TYR A 51 21.78 -5.23 -17.33
CA TYR A 51 20.65 -6.13 -17.52
C TYR A 51 19.41 -5.71 -16.74
N TRP A 52 19.55 -5.32 -15.47
CA TRP A 52 18.40 -4.89 -14.66
C TRP A 52 17.72 -3.66 -15.25
N LYS A 53 18.47 -2.70 -15.80
CA LYS A 53 17.90 -1.55 -16.52
C LYS A 53 17.02 -1.94 -17.71
N SER A 54 17.18 -3.15 -18.27
CA SER A 54 16.30 -3.64 -19.33
C SER A 54 15.02 -4.30 -18.81
N LEU A 55 14.83 -4.47 -17.49
CA LEU A 55 13.65 -5.11 -16.88
C LEU A 55 12.49 -4.13 -16.67
N GLN A 56 12.23 -3.29 -17.67
CA GLN A 56 11.06 -2.40 -17.72
C GLN A 56 10.08 -2.90 -18.77
N SER A 57 8.85 -2.38 -18.73
CA SER A 57 7.85 -2.69 -19.75
C SER A 57 8.28 -2.19 -21.12
N ASP A 58 7.99 -2.99 -22.15
CA ASP A 58 8.30 -2.66 -23.54
C ASP A 58 7.56 -1.39 -24.00
N ALA A 59 8.15 -0.67 -24.96
CA ALA A 59 7.50 0.47 -25.57
C ALA A 59 6.19 0.03 -26.26
N GLY A 60 5.07 0.64 -25.87
CA GLY A 60 3.75 0.28 -26.39
C GLY A 60 3.11 -0.94 -25.73
N ALA A 61 3.63 -1.40 -24.58
CA ALA A 61 2.93 -2.37 -23.74
C ALA A 61 1.50 -1.89 -23.43
N VAL A 62 0.54 -2.82 -23.51
CA VAL A 62 -0.88 -2.55 -23.25
C VAL A 62 -1.27 -3.28 -21.98
N TYR A 63 -1.91 -2.56 -21.06
CA TYR A 63 -2.52 -3.12 -19.86
C TYR A 63 -4.03 -3.19 -20.06
N ASP A 64 -4.68 -4.21 -19.47
CA ASP A 64 -6.15 -4.32 -19.53
C ASP A 64 -6.83 -3.12 -18.84
N ILE A 65 -6.20 -2.60 -17.79
CA ILE A 65 -6.66 -1.46 -17.00
C ILE A 65 -5.44 -0.63 -16.57
N ASP A 66 -5.47 0.66 -16.87
CA ASP A 66 -4.54 1.65 -16.36
C ASP A 66 -5.21 2.51 -15.28
N VAL A 67 -4.58 2.60 -14.10
CA VAL A 67 -5.05 3.46 -12.99
C VAL A 67 -3.97 4.49 -12.68
N PHE A 68 -4.31 5.76 -12.85
CA PHE A 68 -3.44 6.86 -12.48
C PHE A 68 -3.81 7.40 -11.10
N ILE A 69 -2.82 7.48 -10.20
CA ILE A 69 -2.99 8.00 -8.85
C ILE A 69 -1.97 9.13 -8.66
N ASP A 70 -2.45 10.35 -8.40
CA ASP A 70 -1.57 11.46 -8.06
C ASP A 70 -1.16 11.36 -6.59
N ALA A 71 0.13 11.10 -6.36
CA ALA A 71 0.65 10.86 -5.02
C ALA A 71 0.43 12.05 -4.07
N LYS A 72 0.32 13.28 -4.59
CA LYS A 72 0.11 14.47 -3.75
C LYS A 72 -1.28 14.52 -3.11
N ASP A 73 -2.23 13.77 -3.67
CA ASP A 73 -3.61 13.71 -3.20
C ASP A 73 -3.79 12.63 -2.11
N ILE A 74 -2.76 11.80 -1.88
CA ILE A 74 -2.76 10.76 -0.84
C ILE A 74 -2.33 11.38 0.49
N ILE A 75 -3.31 11.74 1.31
CA ILE A 75 -3.08 12.15 2.70
C ILE A 75 -2.98 10.93 3.63
N PRO A 76 -2.45 11.08 4.87
CA PRO A 76 -2.37 9.95 5.79
C PRO A 76 -3.73 9.29 6.02
N THR A 77 -3.75 7.96 5.92
CA THR A 77 -4.96 7.15 6.07
C THR A 77 -4.86 6.22 7.25
N VAL A 78 -6.02 5.83 7.78
CA VAL A 78 -6.16 4.87 8.86
C VAL A 78 -7.25 3.86 8.52
N THR A 79 -7.03 2.60 8.90
CA THR A 79 -8.05 1.56 8.84
C THR A 79 -8.89 1.61 10.10
N TRP A 80 -10.19 1.83 9.98
CA TRP A 80 -11.12 1.98 11.11
C TRP A 80 -11.88 0.69 11.45
N GLY A 81 -11.99 -0.23 10.48
CA GLY A 81 -12.78 -1.45 10.60
C GLY A 81 -11.94 -2.69 10.92
N THR A 82 -12.43 -3.84 10.48
CA THR A 82 -11.81 -5.15 10.75
C THR A 82 -11.15 -5.75 9.50
N SER A 83 -11.09 -5.00 8.40
CA SER A 83 -10.46 -5.40 7.14
C SER A 83 -9.52 -4.28 6.68
N PRO A 84 -8.37 -4.60 6.04
CA PRO A 84 -7.47 -3.59 5.48
C PRO A 84 -8.13 -2.59 4.52
N GLU A 85 -9.20 -3.02 3.84
CA GLU A 85 -9.97 -2.17 2.90
C GLU A 85 -10.81 -1.08 3.60
N ASP A 86 -11.04 -1.19 4.91
CA ASP A 86 -11.84 -0.25 5.70
C ASP A 86 -11.03 1.00 6.02
N VAL A 87 -10.56 1.70 4.98
CA VAL A 87 -9.64 2.83 5.08
C VAL A 87 -10.39 4.15 4.93
N ILE A 88 -9.97 5.14 5.71
CA ILE A 88 -10.37 6.55 5.55
C ILE A 88 -9.18 7.47 5.80
N PRO A 89 -9.23 8.72 5.33
CA PRO A 89 -8.26 9.71 5.73
C PRO A 89 -8.27 9.98 7.24
N ILE A 90 -7.11 10.30 7.82
CA ILE A 90 -7.04 10.71 9.24
C ILE A 90 -7.85 11.99 9.52
N THR A 91 -8.09 12.81 8.51
CA THR A 91 -8.93 14.01 8.58
C THR A 91 -10.43 13.70 8.42
N GLY A 92 -10.80 12.43 8.24
CA GLY A 92 -12.18 11.98 8.06
C GLY A 92 -12.87 11.66 9.39
N THR A 93 -14.09 11.13 9.28
CA THR A 93 -14.90 10.67 10.41
C THR A 93 -15.23 9.18 10.26
N VAL A 94 -15.43 8.50 11.38
CA VAL A 94 -15.94 7.12 11.42
C VAL A 94 -17.20 7.02 10.55
N PRO A 95 -17.27 6.12 9.55
CA PRO A 95 -18.41 6.05 8.64
C PRO A 95 -19.70 5.68 9.36
N ASP A 96 -20.81 6.27 8.90
CA ASP A 96 -22.15 5.87 9.34
C ASP A 96 -22.64 4.68 8.50
N PRO A 97 -22.82 3.48 9.09
CA PRO A 97 -23.30 2.31 8.38
C PRO A 97 -24.63 2.54 7.65
N GLU A 98 -25.49 3.44 8.14
CA GLU A 98 -26.80 3.68 7.55
C GLU A 98 -26.72 4.37 6.17
N THR A 99 -25.60 5.00 5.85
CA THR A 99 -25.33 5.61 4.55
C THR A 99 -24.90 4.61 3.47
N PHE A 100 -24.66 3.35 3.84
CA PHE A 100 -24.18 2.35 2.89
C PHE A 100 -25.31 1.86 1.96
N ALA A 101 -24.95 1.58 0.71
CA ALA A 101 -25.90 1.33 -0.37
C ALA A 101 -26.78 0.07 -0.21
N THR A 102 -26.37 -0.91 0.59
CA THR A 102 -27.10 -2.19 0.73
C THR A 102 -27.22 -2.59 2.19
N GLU A 103 -28.34 -3.22 2.56
CA GLU A 103 -28.57 -3.70 3.94
C GLU A 103 -27.48 -4.66 4.43
N ALA A 104 -26.90 -5.47 3.53
CA ALA A 104 -25.77 -6.32 3.85
C ALA A 104 -24.53 -5.49 4.27
N LYS A 105 -24.22 -4.40 3.55
CA LYS A 105 -23.14 -3.48 3.91
C LYS A 105 -23.45 -2.74 5.20
N LYS A 106 -24.68 -2.27 5.40
CA LYS A 106 -25.09 -1.61 6.66
C LYS A 106 -24.90 -2.54 7.86
N ALA A 107 -25.40 -3.77 7.77
CA ALA A 107 -25.23 -4.78 8.81
C ALA A 107 -23.75 -5.10 9.07
N GLY A 108 -22.92 -5.15 8.02
CA GLY A 108 -21.47 -5.29 8.15
C GLY A 108 -20.83 -4.11 8.88
N GLY A 109 -21.18 -2.88 8.50
CA GLY A 109 -20.68 -1.65 9.14
C GLY A 109 -21.05 -1.58 10.62
N ARG A 110 -22.31 -1.90 10.99
CA ARG A 110 -22.74 -1.95 12.39
C ARG A 110 -21.91 -2.93 13.22
N ARG A 111 -21.66 -4.14 12.70
CA ARG A 111 -20.81 -5.14 13.38
C ARG A 111 -19.35 -4.67 13.53
N LYS A 112 -18.79 -3.99 12.52
CA LYS A 112 -17.43 -3.43 12.59
C LYS A 112 -17.34 -2.36 13.67
N LEU A 113 -18.30 -1.44 13.73
CA LEU A 113 -18.33 -0.40 14.76
C LEU A 113 -18.48 -0.99 16.16
N GLU A 114 -19.38 -1.95 16.34
CA GLU A 114 -19.56 -2.66 17.61
C GLU A 114 -18.27 -3.36 18.05
N TYR A 115 -17.61 -4.08 17.14
CA TYR A 115 -16.36 -4.78 17.44
C TYR A 115 -15.21 -3.81 17.79
N MET A 116 -15.09 -2.72 17.03
CA MET A 116 -14.02 -1.73 17.21
C MET A 116 -14.31 -0.75 18.37
N GLY A 117 -15.53 -0.76 18.92
CA GLY A 117 -15.96 0.20 19.93
C GLY A 117 -16.03 1.64 19.41
N LEU A 118 -16.30 1.82 18.11
CA LEU A 118 -16.33 3.13 17.45
C LEU A 118 -17.77 3.66 17.32
N ILE A 119 -17.91 4.98 17.43
CA ILE A 119 -19.19 5.68 17.24
C ILE A 119 -19.17 6.39 15.89
N ALA A 120 -20.20 6.16 15.05
CA ALA A 120 -20.34 6.81 13.76
C ALA A 120 -20.27 8.35 13.88
N GLY A 121 -19.61 8.99 12.92
CA GLY A 121 -19.44 10.44 12.88
C GLY A 121 -18.32 10.99 13.78
N THR A 122 -17.71 10.17 14.64
CA THR A 122 -16.54 10.58 15.44
C THR A 122 -15.38 10.94 14.50
N PRO A 123 -14.76 12.13 14.63
CA PRO A 123 -13.52 12.45 13.91
C PRO A 123 -12.40 11.47 14.24
N MET A 124 -11.66 11.02 13.23
CA MET A 124 -10.64 9.96 13.44
C MET A 124 -9.50 10.41 14.35
N ASP A 125 -9.20 11.69 14.37
CA ASP A 125 -8.19 12.30 15.25
C ASP A 125 -8.67 12.49 16.70
N GLN A 126 -9.94 12.21 17.00
CA GLN A 126 -10.51 12.25 18.36
C GLN A 126 -10.65 10.88 19.01
N ILE A 127 -10.29 9.81 18.30
CA ILE A 127 -10.31 8.45 18.86
C ILE A 127 -9.16 8.30 19.85
N VAL A 128 -9.48 7.91 21.08
CA VAL A 128 -8.48 7.66 22.12
C VAL A 128 -7.71 6.39 21.80
N VAL A 129 -6.39 6.50 21.72
CA VAL A 129 -5.48 5.36 21.52
C VAL A 129 -5.26 4.66 22.85
N ASP A 130 -5.78 3.44 23.00
CA ASP A 130 -5.58 2.60 24.20
C ASP A 130 -4.22 1.88 24.16
N LYS A 131 -3.83 1.38 22.98
CA LYS A 131 -2.62 0.55 22.80
C LYS A 131 -1.90 0.94 21.53
N VAL A 132 -0.57 0.89 21.60
CA VAL A 132 0.32 1.07 20.45
C VAL A 132 1.22 -0.15 20.35
N PHE A 133 1.19 -0.80 19.20
CA PHE A 133 2.10 -1.87 18.83
C PHE A 133 2.79 -1.50 17.52
N ILE A 134 4.10 -1.71 17.46
CA ILE A 134 4.93 -1.51 16.26
C ILE A 134 5.60 -2.85 15.99
N GLY A 135 5.30 -3.46 14.84
CA GLY A 135 5.84 -4.75 14.42
C GLY A 135 5.70 -4.97 12.93
#